data_AF-A0AA42Z2Y0-F1
#
_entry.id   AF-A0AA42Z2Y0-F1
#
_cell.length_a   1.000
_cell.length_b   1.000
_cell.length_c   1.000
_cell.angle_alpha   90.00
_cell.angle_beta   90.00
_cell.angle_gamma   90.00
#
_symmetry.space_group_name_H-M   'P 1'
#
loop_
_entity.id
_entity.type
_entity.pdbx_description
1 polymer ?
#
loop_
_entity_poly.entity_id
_entity_poly.type
_entity_poly.pdbx_seq_one_letter_code
_entity_poly.pdbx_strand_id
1 'polypeptide(L)'
;MNRRISSVSGSLLLVMIAFVGMTAAQEKPVYVGCARIFNGPTATVVYPASDPGTMDTNRFSAERKTAYLREIHGVDARVVADTDFDPTATPDNLLILGWDNLLLPRIAESQFLSHNGVSGTFMNGITIAPGEDLLFARRSTLSDDHRVIFWSRIDPELDRFYVVPFVASDFAVFEGYRIQHQGNYANWDAVPPTRDEAAEMEFRTYRGSAVRMAEGEQHEIFVNGGTDTKTAEAILAARTQALADIQDRLGSRPLDARIKVYVYPDLPVKLERTNVPNTTHSIPRLNEIHLLQRHALSETAHEDLHVVAHQRYGPCLSTALYEGFALAYEQDGHQTTLDTVAAHLFDEEQLPSIHELLDEESFRVLAREGTGFAVAALLVQWLRAQFDEPKFAQAYTVERPGVETLAAALGTDATALEAGFRAHLNGLAEGAMSALAFQRAVAESQHHRDTGNDEAARAAMGRALEAQPDDAGTLYGLGLMDLEAGRTDEGVVFFRRLLELGLPTDSRYRIFAHFQLANAYRTQKQTGKATRELKRMLALPDLYDSHGRAESMLESLRKEKKSR
;
A
#
# COMPACT_ATOMS: atom_id res chain seq x y z
N MET A 1 -20.78 -42.53 -17.79
CA MET A 1 -19.55 -41.78 -18.13
C MET A 1 -19.53 -40.52 -17.30
N ASN A 2 -18.82 -40.58 -16.18
CA ASN A 2 -18.63 -39.52 -15.18
C ASN A 2 -17.12 -39.29 -15.10
N ARG A 3 -16.64 -38.04 -15.19
CA ARG A 3 -15.40 -37.62 -14.51
C ARG A 3 -15.59 -36.20 -13.98
N ARG A 4 -15.79 -36.13 -12.66
CA ARG A 4 -15.55 -34.94 -11.83
C ARG A 4 -14.04 -34.86 -11.56
N ILE A 5 -13.47 -33.68 -11.72
CA ILE A 5 -12.17 -33.30 -11.15
C ILE A 5 -12.50 -32.24 -10.10
N SER A 6 -12.24 -32.56 -8.85
CA SER A 6 -12.44 -31.70 -7.69
C SER A 6 -11.18 -30.88 -7.42
N SER A 7 -11.39 -29.57 -7.35
CA SER A 7 -10.53 -28.52 -6.85
C SER A 7 -10.15 -28.70 -5.38
N VAL A 8 -8.89 -28.43 -5.04
CA VAL A 8 -8.48 -28.07 -3.68
C VAL A 8 -7.98 -26.63 -3.74
N SER A 9 -8.76 -25.76 -3.10
CA SER A 9 -8.52 -24.35 -2.88
C SER A 9 -7.72 -24.20 -1.59
N GLY A 10 -6.64 -23.42 -1.64
CA GLY A 10 -5.81 -23.07 -0.49
C GLY A 10 -5.00 -21.85 -0.85
N SER A 11 -5.63 -20.68 -0.72
CA SER A 11 -5.01 -19.38 -0.96
C SER A 11 -4.01 -19.09 0.16
N LEU A 12 -2.74 -19.50 -0.02
CA LEU A 12 -1.62 -18.83 0.63
C LEU A 12 -1.36 -17.55 -0.17
N LEU A 13 -1.60 -16.40 0.45
CA LEU A 13 -1.04 -15.13 0.01
C LEU A 13 0.46 -15.19 0.29
N LEU A 14 1.23 -15.75 -0.66
CA LEU A 14 2.68 -15.65 -0.66
C LEU A 14 3.03 -14.21 -1.03
N VAL A 15 3.49 -13.42 -0.06
CA VAL A 15 4.27 -12.21 -0.35
C VAL A 15 5.60 -12.70 -0.94
N MET A 16 5.63 -12.87 -2.26
CA MET A 16 6.86 -13.11 -3.00
C MET A 16 7.64 -11.80 -3.04
N ILE A 17 8.50 -11.58 -2.06
CA ILE A 17 9.60 -10.62 -2.19
C ILE A 17 10.62 -11.26 -3.12
N ALA A 18 10.49 -10.97 -4.42
CA ALA A 18 11.51 -11.34 -5.39
C ALA A 18 12.73 -10.42 -5.21
N PHE A 19 13.67 -10.82 -4.34
CA PHE A 19 15.00 -10.22 -4.29
C PHE A 19 15.81 -10.72 -5.48
N VAL A 20 15.83 -9.94 -6.55
CA VAL A 20 16.90 -10.03 -7.54
C VAL A 20 18.10 -9.27 -6.95
N GLY A 21 19.14 -10.00 -6.59
CA GLY A 21 20.42 -9.40 -6.22
C GLY A 21 20.98 -8.59 -7.38
N MET A 22 21.12 -7.29 -7.19
CA MET A 22 22.00 -6.44 -8.00
C MET A 22 22.83 -5.56 -7.06
N THR A 23 24.07 -5.98 -6.85
CA THR A 23 25.16 -5.09 -6.45
C THR A 23 25.47 -4.15 -7.59
N ALA A 24 25.02 -2.90 -7.50
CA ALA A 24 25.64 -1.72 -8.08
C ALA A 24 24.89 -0.50 -7.56
N ALA A 25 25.61 0.52 -7.08
CA ALA A 25 25.06 1.85 -6.87
C ALA A 25 24.47 2.33 -8.20
N GLN A 26 23.16 2.18 -8.37
CA GLN A 26 22.39 2.79 -9.44
C GLN A 26 21.68 3.99 -8.82
N GLU A 27 22.09 5.19 -9.23
CA GLU A 27 21.39 6.44 -8.94
C GLU A 27 19.89 6.25 -9.24
N LYS A 28 19.06 6.41 -8.20
CA LYS A 28 17.61 6.29 -8.31
C LYS A 28 17.07 7.49 -9.10
N PRO A 29 16.30 7.31 -10.19
CA PRO A 29 15.66 8.42 -10.85
C PRO A 29 14.51 8.92 -9.98
N VAL A 30 14.68 10.12 -9.42
CA VAL A 30 13.62 10.81 -8.66
C VAL A 30 12.71 11.52 -9.67
N TYR A 31 11.41 11.27 -9.57
CA TYR A 31 10.37 12.00 -10.31
C TYR A 31 9.45 12.65 -9.28
N VAL A 32 9.46 13.98 -9.24
CA VAL A 32 8.70 14.85 -8.33
C VAL A 32 7.68 15.63 -9.14
N GLY A 33 6.53 15.89 -8.55
CA GLY A 33 5.49 16.73 -9.14
C GLY A 33 5.97 18.17 -9.09
N CYS A 34 6.02 18.95 -10.15
CA CYS A 34 5.34 18.91 -11.44
C CYS A 34 6.37 19.21 -12.53
N ALA A 35 6.11 18.68 -13.74
CA ALA A 35 6.95 18.77 -14.93
C ALA A 35 8.35 18.15 -14.83
N ARG A 36 8.66 17.28 -15.79
CA ARG A 36 10.04 17.00 -16.16
C ARG A 36 10.63 18.33 -16.66
N ILE A 37 11.33 19.06 -15.80
CA ILE A 37 12.10 20.23 -16.21
C ILE A 37 13.24 19.70 -17.09
N PHE A 38 13.10 19.86 -18.40
CA PHE A 38 14.14 19.47 -19.33
C PHE A 38 15.27 20.52 -19.33
N ASN A 39 16.45 20.11 -18.84
CA ASN A 39 17.79 20.66 -19.11
C ASN A 39 17.90 22.21 -19.21
N GLY A 40 17.44 22.92 -18.19
CA GLY A 40 17.89 24.29 -17.95
C GLY A 40 19.01 24.31 -16.92
N PRO A 41 20.08 25.10 -17.10
CA PRO A 41 21.10 25.25 -16.06
C PRO A 41 20.59 25.97 -14.81
N THR A 42 19.40 26.59 -14.88
CA THR A 42 18.89 27.57 -13.92
C THR A 42 17.36 27.51 -13.86
N ALA A 43 16.78 27.82 -12.69
CA ALA A 43 15.33 27.94 -12.54
C ALA A 43 14.93 29.04 -11.54
N THR A 44 13.79 29.69 -11.75
CA THR A 44 13.18 30.57 -10.76
C THR A 44 11.85 29.98 -10.30
N VAL A 45 11.76 29.63 -9.01
CA VAL A 45 10.58 29.07 -8.35
C VAL A 45 9.83 30.19 -7.64
N VAL A 46 8.65 30.56 -8.15
CA VAL A 46 7.85 31.66 -7.61
C VAL A 46 6.74 31.13 -6.71
N TYR A 47 6.53 31.72 -5.53
CA TYR A 47 5.47 31.35 -4.59
C TYR A 47 4.60 32.55 -4.16
N PRO A 48 3.32 32.35 -3.80
CA PRO A 48 2.46 33.43 -3.32
C PRO A 48 2.88 33.90 -1.93
N ALA A 49 3.23 35.18 -1.79
CA ALA A 49 3.63 35.82 -0.53
C ALA A 49 2.66 36.93 -0.09
N SER A 50 1.59 37.15 -0.83
CA SER A 50 0.62 38.23 -0.60
C SER A 50 -0.25 38.04 0.65
N ASP A 51 -0.42 36.79 1.14
CA ASP A 51 -1.11 36.48 2.39
C ASP A 51 -0.14 36.04 3.51
N PRO A 52 0.04 36.82 4.59
CA PRO A 52 0.91 36.47 5.71
C PRO A 52 0.55 35.16 6.41
N GLY A 53 -0.70 34.69 6.34
CA GLY A 53 -1.14 33.44 6.99
C GLY A 53 -0.72 32.16 6.25
N THR A 54 -0.32 32.29 4.99
CA THR A 54 0.08 31.18 4.09
C THR A 54 1.47 31.38 3.48
N MET A 55 2.06 32.58 3.61
CA MET A 55 3.38 32.94 3.09
C MET A 55 4.50 31.99 3.50
N ASP A 56 4.56 31.58 4.77
CA ASP A 56 5.64 30.71 5.26
C ASP A 56 5.55 29.30 4.69
N THR A 57 4.34 28.77 4.55
CA THR A 57 4.12 27.43 3.98
C THR A 57 4.33 27.44 2.45
N ASN A 58 3.84 28.47 1.75
CA ASN A 58 4.08 28.66 0.32
C ASN A 58 5.58 28.78 0.02
N ARG A 59 6.30 29.52 0.87
CA ARG A 59 7.76 29.63 0.82
C ARG A 59 8.42 28.28 1.05
N PHE A 60 8.05 27.57 2.12
CA PHE A 60 8.60 26.27 2.46
C PHE A 60 8.42 25.26 1.32
N SER A 61 7.21 25.20 0.75
CA SER A 61 6.88 24.40 -0.43
C SER A 61 7.79 24.72 -1.64
N ALA A 62 8.04 26.01 -1.90
CA ALA A 62 8.93 26.44 -2.97
C ALA A 62 10.42 26.17 -2.68
N GLU A 63 10.86 26.27 -1.43
CA GLU A 63 12.20 25.94 -0.96
C GLU A 63 12.50 24.45 -1.12
N ARG A 64 11.56 23.57 -0.73
CA ARG A 64 11.69 22.12 -0.92
C ARG A 64 11.83 21.74 -2.39
N LYS A 65 11.01 22.34 -3.25
CA LYS A 65 11.09 22.13 -4.71
C LYS A 65 12.38 22.68 -5.31
N THR A 66 12.88 23.81 -4.82
CA THR A 66 14.17 24.38 -5.23
C THR A 66 15.35 23.50 -4.79
N ALA A 67 15.35 22.99 -3.56
CA ALA A 67 16.36 22.06 -3.06
C ALA A 67 16.41 20.79 -3.92
N TYR A 68 15.24 20.22 -4.21
CA TYR A 68 15.12 19.08 -5.12
C TYR A 68 15.72 19.36 -6.52
N LEU A 69 15.41 20.52 -7.12
CA LEU A 69 15.95 20.88 -8.43
C LEU A 69 17.48 21.01 -8.43
N ARG A 70 18.06 21.56 -7.37
CA ARG A 70 19.52 21.68 -7.21
C ARG A 70 20.20 20.33 -7.00
N GLU A 71 19.71 19.56 -6.04
CA GLU A 71 20.36 18.33 -5.59
C GLU A 71 20.24 17.21 -6.61
N ILE A 72 19.10 17.11 -7.29
CA ILE A 72 18.81 15.97 -8.15
C ILE A 72 19.08 16.28 -9.63
N HIS A 73 18.77 17.50 -10.07
CA HIS A 73 18.86 17.87 -11.49
C HIS A 73 20.02 18.80 -11.81
N GLY A 74 20.82 19.18 -10.80
CA GLY A 74 21.93 20.13 -10.98
C GLY A 74 21.48 21.50 -11.50
N VAL A 75 20.20 21.85 -11.32
CA VAL A 75 19.61 23.10 -11.78
C VAL A 75 19.86 24.16 -10.71
N ASP A 76 20.50 25.27 -11.09
CA ASP A 76 20.65 26.41 -10.20
C ASP A 76 19.30 27.12 -10.02
N ALA A 77 18.48 26.57 -9.13
CA ALA A 77 17.14 27.04 -8.85
C ALA A 77 17.16 28.10 -7.74
N ARG A 78 16.27 29.10 -7.77
CA ARG A 78 16.09 30.08 -6.69
C ARG A 78 14.61 30.28 -6.35
N VAL A 79 14.33 30.60 -5.10
CA VAL A 79 12.96 30.91 -4.62
C VAL A 79 12.71 32.41 -4.65
N VAL A 80 11.54 32.83 -5.14
CA VAL A 80 11.13 34.24 -5.25
C VAL A 80 9.67 34.38 -4.84
N ALA A 81 9.35 35.38 -4.02
CA ALA A 81 7.95 35.73 -3.76
C ALA A 81 7.29 36.31 -5.02
N ASP A 82 6.01 36.06 -5.24
CA ASP A 82 5.23 36.71 -6.31
C ASP A 82 5.28 38.25 -6.23
N THR A 83 5.31 38.80 -5.01
CA THR A 83 5.48 40.24 -4.74
C THR A 83 6.85 40.79 -5.15
N ASP A 84 7.88 39.93 -5.16
CA ASP A 84 9.27 40.31 -5.41
C ASP A 84 9.74 39.85 -6.81
N PHE A 85 8.83 39.26 -7.60
CA PHE A 85 9.12 38.78 -8.93
C PHE A 85 9.03 39.90 -9.96
N ASP A 86 10.14 40.20 -10.63
CA ASP A 86 10.17 41.13 -11.76
C ASP A 86 9.91 40.37 -13.08
N PRO A 87 8.73 40.56 -13.72
CA PRO A 87 8.38 39.87 -14.96
C PRO A 87 9.19 40.35 -16.18
N THR A 88 9.92 41.46 -16.06
CA THR A 88 10.78 42.00 -17.13
C THR A 88 12.21 41.46 -17.04
N ALA A 89 12.62 40.98 -15.85
CA ALA A 89 13.85 40.24 -15.63
C ALA A 89 13.66 38.78 -16.08
N THR A 90 13.81 38.53 -17.38
CA THR A 90 13.81 37.16 -17.94
C THR A 90 15.23 36.70 -18.26
N PRO A 91 15.87 35.87 -17.41
CA PRO A 91 17.03 35.10 -17.89
C PRO A 91 16.84 33.57 -17.96
N ASP A 92 15.88 32.94 -17.26
CA ASP A 92 15.93 31.48 -17.04
C ASP A 92 14.55 30.77 -17.02
N ASN A 93 14.53 29.43 -17.00
CA ASN A 93 13.30 28.63 -16.92
C ASN A 93 12.49 29.01 -15.66
N LEU A 94 11.28 29.55 -15.86
CA LEU A 94 10.40 29.99 -14.80
C LEU A 94 9.44 28.88 -14.38
N LEU A 95 9.42 28.54 -13.10
CA LEU A 95 8.46 27.63 -12.48
C LEU A 95 7.59 28.46 -11.51
N ILE A 96 6.34 28.70 -11.88
CA ILE A 96 5.37 29.38 -11.01
C ILE A 96 4.63 28.30 -10.24
N LEU A 97 4.75 28.32 -8.92
CA LEU A 97 4.03 27.41 -8.06
C LEU A 97 2.86 28.15 -7.44
N GLY A 98 1.68 27.68 -7.77
CA GLY A 98 0.52 28.00 -7.01
C GLY A 98 0.36 27.02 -5.84
N TRP A 99 0.40 27.55 -4.62
CA TRP A 99 -0.34 27.11 -3.42
C TRP A 99 0.23 26.01 -2.51
N ASP A 100 -0.05 26.22 -1.21
CA ASP A 100 -0.38 25.24 -0.18
C ASP A 100 -1.62 24.41 -0.54
N ASN A 101 -1.66 23.15 -0.13
CA ASN A 101 -2.82 22.26 -0.34
C ASN A 101 -4.09 22.63 0.47
N LEU A 102 -4.33 23.90 0.84
CA LEU A 102 -5.57 24.33 1.53
C LEU A 102 -6.11 25.70 1.06
N LEU A 103 -7.33 25.63 0.49
CA LEU A 103 -8.44 26.60 0.41
C LEU A 103 -8.12 28.11 0.54
N LEU A 104 -8.43 28.89 -0.52
CA LEU A 104 -8.62 30.35 -0.40
C LEU A 104 -9.70 30.66 0.63
N PRO A 105 -9.37 31.41 1.68
CA PRO A 105 -10.36 32.19 2.38
C PRO A 105 -10.21 33.63 1.87
N ARG A 106 -11.06 33.98 0.90
CA ARG A 106 -11.29 35.33 0.36
C ARG A 106 -10.27 35.80 -0.69
N ILE A 107 -10.86 36.23 -1.80
CA ILE A 107 -10.29 37.13 -2.79
C ILE A 107 -9.81 38.39 -2.05
N ALA A 108 -8.51 38.52 -1.83
CA ALA A 108 -7.86 39.78 -1.49
C ALA A 108 -6.74 40.01 -2.50
N GLU A 109 -7.01 41.01 -3.34
CA GLU A 109 -6.13 41.77 -4.23
C GLU A 109 -4.62 41.46 -4.15
N SER A 110 -4.17 40.38 -4.81
CA SER A 110 -2.79 40.28 -5.30
C SER A 110 -2.77 40.69 -6.78
N GLN A 111 -2.07 41.78 -7.09
CA GLN A 111 -2.06 42.45 -8.40
C GLN A 111 -1.23 41.72 -9.46
N PHE A 112 -1.41 40.41 -9.62
CA PHE A 112 -1.03 39.67 -10.84
C PHE A 112 -2.20 39.54 -11.80
N LEU A 113 -3.42 39.63 -11.26
CA LEU A 113 -4.69 39.72 -11.95
C LEU A 113 -5.29 41.09 -11.61
N SER A 114 -5.54 41.93 -12.61
CA SER A 114 -6.27 43.19 -12.40
C SER A 114 -7.67 43.08 -13.01
N HIS A 115 -8.65 43.74 -12.41
CA HIS A 115 -10.04 43.72 -12.88
C HIS A 115 -10.52 45.15 -13.04
N ASN A 116 -10.90 45.58 -14.24
CA ASN A 116 -11.27 46.99 -14.50
C ASN A 116 -12.78 47.22 -14.69
N GLY A 117 -13.61 46.21 -14.43
CA GLY A 117 -15.08 46.31 -14.42
C GLY A 117 -15.76 46.53 -15.78
N VAL A 118 -15.01 46.88 -16.84
CA VAL A 118 -15.57 47.16 -18.18
C VAL A 118 -15.11 46.16 -19.24
N SER A 119 -13.90 45.60 -19.10
CA SER A 119 -13.28 44.71 -20.11
C SER A 119 -12.83 43.34 -19.57
N GLY A 120 -13.14 43.01 -18.32
CA GLY A 120 -12.83 41.71 -17.71
C GLY A 120 -11.57 41.73 -16.83
N THR A 121 -11.05 40.53 -16.55
CA THR A 121 -9.82 40.31 -15.77
C THR A 121 -8.62 40.29 -16.71
N PHE A 122 -7.52 40.93 -16.34
CA PHE A 122 -6.30 41.04 -17.14
C PHE A 122 -5.15 40.27 -16.51
N MET A 123 -4.45 39.48 -17.32
CA MET A 123 -3.11 39.01 -17.04
C MET A 123 -2.16 39.67 -18.03
N ASN A 124 -1.37 40.64 -17.54
CA ASN A 124 -0.31 41.31 -18.31
C ASN A 124 -0.71 41.78 -19.73
N GLY A 125 -1.83 42.49 -19.86
CA GLY A 125 -2.26 43.11 -21.13
C GLY A 125 -3.07 42.20 -22.08
N ILE A 126 -3.34 40.96 -21.69
CA ILE A 126 -4.24 40.05 -22.41
C ILE A 126 -5.65 40.17 -21.80
N THR A 127 -6.65 40.45 -22.64
CA THR A 127 -8.06 40.57 -22.25
C THR A 127 -8.69 39.18 -22.17
N ILE A 128 -9.07 38.74 -20.97
CA ILE A 128 -9.72 37.44 -20.75
C ILE A 128 -11.23 37.66 -20.64
N ALA A 129 -12.02 37.04 -21.53
CA ALA A 129 -13.46 37.14 -21.48
C ALA A 129 -14.03 36.36 -20.26
N PRO A 130 -15.23 36.73 -19.75
CA PRO A 130 -15.87 35.97 -18.68
C PRO A 130 -16.12 34.52 -19.13
N GLY A 131 -15.45 33.56 -18.47
CA GLY A 131 -15.53 32.13 -18.82
C GLY A 131 -14.35 31.57 -19.61
N GLU A 132 -13.26 32.33 -19.80
CA GLU A 132 -12.02 31.81 -20.41
C GLU A 132 -10.92 31.59 -19.35
N ASP A 133 -10.28 30.41 -19.40
CA ASP A 133 -9.16 30.01 -18.54
C ASP A 133 -7.80 30.18 -19.26
N LEU A 134 -6.74 30.44 -18.50
CA LEU A 134 -5.39 30.70 -19.00
C LEU A 134 -4.68 29.44 -19.50
N LEU A 135 -4.22 29.50 -20.75
CA LEU A 135 -3.51 28.44 -21.46
C LEU A 135 -1.99 28.60 -21.32
N PHE A 136 -1.30 27.61 -20.75
CA PHE A 136 0.15 27.48 -20.91
C PHE A 136 0.47 26.40 -21.93
N ALA A 137 1.20 26.79 -22.97
CA ALA A 137 1.76 25.87 -23.95
C ALA A 137 3.23 26.20 -24.17
N ARG A 138 4.11 25.21 -24.01
CA ARG A 138 5.48 25.27 -24.55
C ARG A 138 5.69 24.14 -25.54
N ARG A 139 6.36 24.45 -26.64
CA ARG A 139 6.81 23.49 -27.64
C ARG A 139 7.82 22.53 -26.98
N SER A 140 7.61 21.22 -27.10
CA SER A 140 8.59 20.21 -26.69
C SER A 140 9.91 20.44 -27.44
N THR A 141 11.04 20.33 -26.76
CA THR A 141 12.38 20.46 -27.38
C THR A 141 12.89 19.13 -27.96
N LEU A 142 12.16 18.03 -27.79
CA LEU A 142 12.51 16.69 -28.30
C LEU A 142 11.69 16.28 -29.53
N SER A 143 10.59 16.98 -29.81
CA SER A 143 9.79 16.81 -31.01
C SER A 143 9.00 18.09 -31.28
N ASP A 144 9.07 18.56 -32.53
CA ASP A 144 8.33 19.74 -32.99
C ASP A 144 6.80 19.58 -32.91
N ASP A 145 6.32 18.35 -32.72
CA ASP A 145 4.89 17.96 -32.78
C ASP A 145 4.22 17.86 -31.40
N HIS A 146 4.95 18.07 -30.29
CA HIS A 146 4.44 17.85 -28.93
C HIS A 146 4.33 19.15 -28.14
N ARG A 147 3.21 19.34 -27.43
CA ARG A 147 2.94 20.44 -26.49
C ARG A 147 2.36 19.88 -25.19
N VAL A 148 2.84 20.34 -24.04
CA VAL A 148 2.36 19.92 -22.71
C VAL A 148 1.53 21.06 -22.12
N ILE A 149 0.35 20.73 -21.59
CA ILE A 149 -0.60 21.65 -20.96
C ILE A 149 -0.77 21.22 -19.50
N PHE A 150 -0.84 22.17 -18.56
CA PHE A 150 -1.04 21.88 -17.14
C PHE A 150 -2.16 22.77 -16.57
N TRP A 151 -3.03 22.16 -15.76
CA TRP A 151 -4.08 22.81 -14.98
C TRP A 151 -4.24 22.01 -13.67
N SER A 152 -4.49 22.68 -12.53
CA SER A 152 -4.79 21.96 -11.28
C SER A 152 -5.68 22.77 -10.34
N ARG A 153 -6.90 22.25 -10.11
CA ARG A 153 -7.55 22.30 -8.80
C ARG A 153 -7.21 20.99 -8.10
N ILE A 154 -6.48 21.05 -6.98
CA ILE A 154 -6.12 19.89 -6.16
C ILE A 154 -7.25 19.67 -5.15
N ASP A 155 -7.81 18.45 -5.09
CA ASP A 155 -8.66 18.00 -4.00
C ASP A 155 -7.80 17.13 -3.05
N PRO A 156 -7.46 17.63 -1.84
CA PRO A 156 -6.61 16.93 -0.89
C PRO A 156 -7.12 15.56 -0.45
N GLU A 157 -8.40 15.22 -0.68
CA GLU A 157 -8.94 13.90 -0.38
C GLU A 157 -8.84 12.91 -1.54
N LEU A 158 -8.82 13.41 -2.78
CA LEU A 158 -8.77 12.60 -4.00
C LEU A 158 -7.34 12.44 -4.56
N ASP A 159 -6.45 13.40 -4.29
CA ASP A 159 -5.13 13.52 -4.94
C ASP A 159 -3.94 12.97 -4.13
N ARG A 160 -4.20 12.35 -2.96
CA ARG A 160 -3.20 11.99 -1.91
C ARG A 160 -1.99 11.17 -2.38
N PHE A 161 -2.09 10.37 -3.45
CA PHE A 161 -1.04 9.42 -3.85
C PHE A 161 -0.24 9.80 -5.10
N TYR A 162 -0.53 10.93 -5.77
CA TYR A 162 -0.06 11.12 -7.14
C TYR A 162 0.91 12.30 -7.34
N VAL A 163 1.97 12.08 -8.11
CA VAL A 163 3.06 13.03 -8.42
C VAL A 163 2.65 14.03 -9.51
N VAL A 164 1.60 13.68 -10.25
CA VAL A 164 0.80 14.54 -11.12
C VAL A 164 -0.63 14.14 -10.78
N PRO A 165 -1.58 15.06 -10.62
CA PRO A 165 -2.96 14.64 -10.36
C PRO A 165 -3.39 13.73 -11.50
N PHE A 166 -3.76 12.49 -11.19
CA PHE A 166 -4.30 11.58 -12.20
C PHE A 166 -5.81 11.39 -12.04
N VAL A 167 -6.44 12.06 -11.07
CA VAL A 167 -7.88 11.90 -10.82
C VAL A 167 -8.42 13.22 -10.28
N ALA A 168 -9.50 13.72 -10.88
CA ALA A 168 -10.25 14.92 -10.45
C ALA A 168 -9.57 16.30 -10.57
N SER A 169 -8.26 16.44 -10.75
CA SER A 169 -7.72 17.69 -11.30
C SER A 169 -7.84 17.72 -12.82
N ASP A 170 -8.10 18.89 -13.36
CA ASP A 170 -8.22 19.09 -14.80
C ASP A 170 -6.84 18.94 -15.50
N PHE A 171 -6.50 17.78 -16.08
CA PHE A 171 -5.26 17.60 -16.85
C PHE A 171 -5.50 16.91 -18.20
N ALA A 172 -4.63 17.17 -19.19
CA ALA A 172 -4.60 16.43 -20.45
C ALA A 172 -3.17 16.37 -21.04
N VAL A 173 -2.75 15.18 -21.50
CA VAL A 173 -1.46 14.94 -22.18
C VAL A 173 -1.71 14.80 -23.68
N PHE A 174 -0.91 15.45 -24.52
CA PHE A 174 -1.07 15.41 -25.99
C PHE A 174 0.17 14.86 -26.71
N GLU A 175 -0.07 14.08 -27.77
CA GLU A 175 0.92 13.73 -28.82
C GLU A 175 0.31 14.08 -30.17
N GLY A 176 0.96 14.97 -30.94
CA GLY A 176 0.47 15.38 -32.26
C GLY A 176 -0.95 15.95 -32.26
N TYR A 177 -1.30 16.76 -31.24
CA TYR A 177 -2.66 17.30 -31.02
C TYR A 177 -3.75 16.25 -30.72
N ARG A 178 -3.39 14.99 -30.50
CA ARG A 178 -4.28 13.95 -29.99
C ARG A 178 -4.06 13.77 -28.49
N ILE A 179 -5.16 13.68 -27.75
CA ILE A 179 -5.14 13.43 -26.31
C ILE A 179 -4.70 11.98 -26.07
N GLN A 180 -3.69 11.81 -25.23
CA GLN A 180 -3.14 10.53 -24.81
C GLN A 180 -3.70 10.10 -23.45
N HIS A 181 -3.90 11.04 -22.51
CA HIS A 181 -4.44 10.81 -21.15
C HIS A 181 -5.14 12.07 -20.62
N GLN A 182 -6.27 11.97 -19.87
CA GLN A 182 -6.97 13.16 -19.32
C GLN A 182 -7.93 12.92 -18.13
N GLY A 183 -8.36 14.02 -17.48
CA GLY A 183 -9.45 14.15 -16.48
C GLY A 183 -10.87 14.40 -17.05
N ASN A 184 -11.73 15.14 -16.34
CA ASN A 184 -13.20 15.27 -16.54
C ASN A 184 -13.65 16.14 -17.75
N TYR A 185 -13.44 15.68 -19.00
CA TYR A 185 -13.90 16.37 -20.22
C TYR A 185 -14.99 15.59 -21.00
N ALA A 186 -15.98 16.31 -21.56
CA ALA A 186 -17.17 15.76 -22.21
C ALA A 186 -17.00 15.43 -23.71
N ASN A 187 -16.13 16.15 -24.44
CA ASN A 187 -15.95 15.95 -25.88
C ASN A 187 -14.47 15.92 -26.28
N TRP A 188 -14.01 14.76 -26.76
CA TRP A 188 -12.60 14.45 -27.04
C TRP A 188 -12.15 14.89 -28.43
N ASP A 189 -13.10 15.13 -29.33
CA ASP A 189 -12.83 15.51 -30.72
C ASP A 189 -12.77 17.03 -30.93
N ALA A 190 -13.13 17.81 -29.90
CA ALA A 190 -13.05 19.27 -29.90
C ALA A 190 -11.68 19.77 -29.45
N VAL A 191 -11.19 20.86 -30.05
CA VAL A 191 -9.93 21.52 -29.65
C VAL A 191 -10.21 23.00 -29.34
N PRO A 192 -10.10 23.44 -28.06
CA PRO A 192 -9.84 22.62 -26.88
C PRO A 192 -11.03 21.70 -26.52
N PRO A 193 -10.80 20.58 -25.82
CA PRO A 193 -11.86 19.68 -25.39
C PRO A 193 -12.88 20.41 -24.53
N THR A 194 -14.15 20.09 -24.71
CA THR A 194 -15.24 20.74 -23.97
C THR A 194 -15.33 20.14 -22.57
N ARG A 195 -15.41 21.01 -21.55
CA ARG A 195 -15.56 20.62 -20.15
C ARG A 195 -16.83 19.81 -19.91
N ASP A 196 -16.80 18.87 -18.97
CA ASP A 196 -18.01 18.24 -18.44
C ASP A 196 -18.49 19.01 -17.21
N GLU A 197 -19.23 20.09 -17.45
CA GLU A 197 -19.73 20.99 -16.39
C GLU A 197 -20.61 20.25 -15.35
N ALA A 198 -21.23 19.13 -15.72
CA ALA A 198 -22.05 18.32 -14.81
C ALA A 198 -21.17 17.45 -13.89
N ALA A 199 -20.11 16.83 -14.43
CA ALA A 199 -19.13 16.09 -13.63
C ALA A 199 -18.37 17.01 -12.67
N GLU A 200 -18.07 18.24 -13.10
CA GLU A 200 -17.39 19.26 -12.31
C GLU A 200 -18.25 19.86 -11.19
N MET A 201 -19.56 20.09 -11.42
CA MET A 201 -20.46 20.64 -10.40
C MET A 201 -20.81 19.63 -9.29
N GLU A 202 -20.77 18.33 -9.59
CA GLU A 202 -21.22 17.29 -8.66
C GLU A 202 -20.08 16.47 -8.03
N PHE A 203 -18.80 16.74 -8.36
CA PHE A 203 -17.66 15.88 -8.01
C PHE A 203 -17.87 14.40 -8.42
N ARG A 204 -18.70 14.15 -9.45
CA ARG A 204 -19.10 12.79 -9.80
C ARG A 204 -18.16 12.23 -10.85
N THR A 205 -17.36 11.28 -10.42
CA THR A 205 -16.87 10.19 -11.25
C THR A 205 -18.02 9.60 -12.09
N TYR A 206 -17.90 9.52 -13.42
CA TYR A 206 -18.97 9.03 -14.30
C TYR A 206 -19.31 7.56 -14.02
N ARG A 207 -20.36 7.31 -13.23
CA ARG A 207 -20.67 5.96 -12.74
C ARG A 207 -21.32 5.05 -13.78
N GLY A 208 -21.53 5.52 -15.00
CA GLY A 208 -22.26 4.80 -16.03
C GLY A 208 -23.68 4.42 -15.62
N SER A 209 -24.23 3.40 -16.26
CA SER A 209 -25.55 2.83 -15.97
C SER A 209 -25.51 1.88 -14.77
N ALA A 210 -24.93 2.31 -13.64
CA ALA A 210 -24.85 1.49 -12.44
C ALA A 210 -26.26 1.19 -11.91
N VAL A 211 -26.60 -0.09 -11.76
CA VAL A 211 -27.90 -0.52 -11.24
C VAL A 211 -27.76 -0.89 -9.77
N ARG A 212 -28.62 -0.36 -8.90
CA ARG A 212 -28.69 -0.82 -7.51
C ARG A 212 -29.29 -2.23 -7.49
N MET A 213 -28.48 -3.22 -7.12
CA MET A 213 -28.85 -4.63 -7.18
C MET A 213 -29.12 -5.25 -5.81
N ALA A 214 -28.54 -4.69 -4.75
CA ALA A 214 -28.78 -5.13 -3.38
C ALA A 214 -28.72 -3.93 -2.42
N GLU A 215 -29.41 -4.04 -1.30
CA GLU A 215 -29.52 -2.99 -0.27
C GLU A 215 -29.62 -3.64 1.10
N GLY A 216 -28.87 -3.12 2.07
CA GLY A 216 -28.93 -3.50 3.48
C GLY A 216 -29.12 -2.27 4.37
N GLU A 217 -28.91 -2.45 5.68
CA GLU A 217 -29.13 -1.37 6.66
C GLU A 217 -28.16 -0.20 6.46
N GLN A 218 -26.87 -0.52 6.28
CA GLN A 218 -25.75 0.44 6.22
C GLN A 218 -25.08 0.48 4.84
N HIS A 219 -25.53 -0.32 3.88
CA HIS A 219 -24.90 -0.47 2.56
C HIS A 219 -25.89 -0.48 1.40
N GLU A 220 -25.47 0.06 0.27
CA GLU A 220 -26.16 -0.05 -1.03
C GLU A 220 -25.17 -0.58 -2.09
N ILE A 221 -25.54 -1.64 -2.82
CA ILE A 221 -24.68 -2.26 -3.84
C ILE A 221 -25.14 -1.84 -5.23
N PHE A 222 -24.25 -1.15 -5.95
CA PHE A 222 -24.44 -0.69 -7.32
C PHE A 222 -23.52 -1.48 -8.26
N VAL A 223 -24.05 -2.02 -9.35
CA VAL A 223 -23.31 -2.88 -10.30
C VAL A 223 -23.20 -2.22 -11.66
N ASN A 224 -21.99 -2.20 -12.22
CA ASN A 224 -21.66 -1.69 -13.56
C ASN A 224 -21.48 -2.83 -14.59
N GLY A 225 -22.48 -3.71 -14.70
CA GLY A 225 -22.48 -4.86 -15.61
C GLY A 225 -21.71 -6.08 -15.08
N GLY A 226 -21.99 -7.26 -15.66
CA GLY A 226 -21.25 -8.50 -15.40
C GLY A 226 -21.48 -9.18 -14.05
N THR A 227 -22.17 -8.55 -13.09
CA THR A 227 -22.52 -9.13 -11.78
C THR A 227 -23.99 -9.52 -11.73
N ASP A 228 -24.30 -10.75 -11.28
CA ASP A 228 -25.67 -11.23 -11.08
C ASP A 228 -26.21 -10.90 -9.67
N THR A 229 -27.52 -11.03 -9.46
CA THR A 229 -28.18 -10.70 -8.18
C THR A 229 -27.62 -11.51 -7.01
N LYS A 230 -27.36 -12.80 -7.21
CA LYS A 230 -26.81 -13.67 -6.16
C LYS A 230 -25.43 -13.20 -5.72
N THR A 231 -24.60 -12.76 -6.65
CA THR A 231 -23.29 -12.21 -6.36
C THR A 231 -23.40 -10.86 -5.67
N ALA A 232 -24.33 -9.99 -6.09
CA ALA A 232 -24.58 -8.72 -5.41
C ALA A 232 -25.03 -8.90 -3.95
N GLU A 233 -25.88 -9.90 -3.67
CA GLU A 233 -26.27 -10.27 -2.29
C GLU A 233 -25.09 -10.82 -1.47
N ALA A 234 -24.22 -11.63 -2.08
CA ALA A 234 -23.00 -12.12 -1.43
C ALA A 234 -22.02 -10.97 -1.10
N ILE A 235 -21.88 -9.99 -2.00
CA ILE A 235 -21.11 -8.78 -1.76
C ILE A 235 -21.73 -7.98 -0.61
N LEU A 236 -23.04 -7.79 -0.58
CA LEU A 236 -23.73 -7.11 0.52
C LEU A 236 -23.44 -7.80 1.87
N ALA A 237 -23.49 -9.12 1.92
CA ALA A 237 -23.18 -9.88 3.13
C ALA A 237 -21.71 -9.68 3.55
N ALA A 238 -20.76 -9.76 2.61
CA ALA A 238 -19.34 -9.56 2.89
C ALA A 238 -19.04 -8.14 3.42
N ARG A 239 -19.63 -7.09 2.82
CA ARG A 239 -19.45 -5.70 3.27
C ARG A 239 -20.13 -5.43 4.62
N THR A 240 -21.27 -6.08 4.86
CA THR A 240 -21.93 -6.02 6.18
C THR A 240 -21.06 -6.65 7.26
N GLN A 241 -20.41 -7.79 6.99
CA GLN A 241 -19.46 -8.40 7.92
C GLN A 241 -18.23 -7.51 8.14
N ALA A 242 -17.65 -6.94 7.07
CA ALA A 242 -16.51 -6.03 7.18
C ALA A 242 -16.81 -4.82 8.08
N LEU A 243 -18.00 -4.23 7.97
CA LEU A 243 -18.44 -3.15 8.85
C LEU A 243 -18.65 -3.62 10.30
N ALA A 244 -19.22 -4.81 10.50
CA ALA A 244 -19.40 -5.37 11.84
C ALA A 244 -18.04 -5.57 12.53
N ASP A 245 -17.05 -6.09 11.81
CA ASP A 245 -15.68 -6.23 12.32
C ASP A 245 -15.12 -4.85 12.71
N ILE A 246 -15.31 -3.82 11.87
CA ILE A 246 -14.84 -2.45 12.17
C ILE A 246 -15.50 -1.92 13.44
N GLN A 247 -16.80 -2.12 13.59
CA GLN A 247 -17.57 -1.69 14.74
C GLN A 247 -17.19 -2.44 16.03
N ASP A 248 -16.82 -3.71 15.94
CA ASP A 248 -16.35 -4.48 17.09
C ASP A 248 -15.03 -3.92 17.65
N ARG A 249 -14.15 -3.39 16.78
CA ARG A 249 -12.84 -2.87 17.18
C ARG A 249 -12.82 -1.38 17.52
N LEU A 250 -13.57 -0.58 16.77
CA LEU A 250 -13.66 0.86 17.03
C LEU A 250 -14.79 1.21 18.01
N GLY A 251 -15.67 0.27 18.33
CA GLY A 251 -16.88 0.51 19.12
C GLY A 251 -18.09 0.75 18.23
N SER A 252 -19.21 0.15 18.62
CA SER A 252 -20.44 0.09 17.84
C SER A 252 -21.16 1.45 17.82
N ARG A 253 -21.11 2.12 16.65
CA ARG A 253 -21.91 3.30 16.34
C ARG A 253 -22.48 3.15 14.91
N PRO A 254 -23.78 3.39 14.69
CA PRO A 254 -24.35 3.44 13.34
C PRO A 254 -23.67 4.55 12.52
N LEU A 255 -23.51 4.33 11.22
CA LEU A 255 -23.01 5.35 10.31
C LEU A 255 -24.08 6.43 10.11
N ASP A 256 -23.64 7.68 9.97
CA ASP A 256 -24.52 8.82 9.73
C ASP A 256 -25.09 8.76 8.29
N ALA A 257 -24.37 8.11 7.37
CA ALA A 257 -24.81 7.82 6.00
C ALA A 257 -24.42 6.40 5.57
N ARG A 258 -25.25 5.79 4.72
CA ARG A 258 -24.96 4.48 4.13
C ARG A 258 -23.75 4.53 3.21
N ILE A 259 -22.99 3.44 3.19
CA ILE A 259 -21.88 3.22 2.27
C ILE A 259 -22.44 2.72 0.93
N LYS A 260 -22.14 3.42 -0.16
CA LYS A 260 -22.48 3.01 -1.52
C LYS A 260 -21.30 2.26 -2.13
N VAL A 261 -21.50 1.01 -2.48
CA VAL A 261 -20.48 0.13 -3.03
C VAL A 261 -20.73 -0.05 -4.52
N TYR A 262 -19.84 0.50 -5.34
CA TYR A 262 -19.82 0.37 -6.79
C TYR A 262 -18.95 -0.82 -7.20
N VAL A 263 -19.56 -1.79 -7.85
CA VAL A 263 -18.93 -3.04 -8.27
C VAL A 263 -18.73 -3.04 -9.78
N TYR A 264 -17.50 -3.33 -10.20
CA TYR A 264 -17.11 -3.37 -11.60
C TYR A 264 -16.65 -4.80 -11.98
N PRO A 265 -16.95 -5.27 -13.20
CA PRO A 265 -16.58 -6.62 -13.63
C PRO A 265 -15.06 -6.77 -13.79
N ASP A 266 -14.39 -5.74 -14.30
CA ASP A 266 -12.96 -5.74 -14.57
C ASP A 266 -12.35 -4.33 -14.52
N LEU A 267 -11.00 -4.29 -14.56
CA LEU A 267 -10.25 -3.05 -14.45
C LEU A 267 -10.48 -2.10 -15.64
N PRO A 268 -10.52 -2.55 -16.91
CA PRO A 268 -10.86 -1.67 -18.03
C PRO A 268 -12.19 -0.94 -17.86
N VAL A 269 -13.26 -1.65 -17.49
CA VAL A 269 -14.58 -1.01 -17.25
C VAL A 269 -14.49 -0.05 -16.07
N LYS A 270 -13.84 -0.46 -14.97
CA LYS A 270 -13.64 0.44 -13.83
C LYS A 270 -12.85 1.69 -14.23
N LEU A 271 -11.77 1.55 -15.00
CA LEU A 271 -10.95 2.66 -15.46
C LEU A 271 -11.72 3.59 -16.40
N GLU A 272 -12.52 3.05 -17.32
CA GLU A 272 -13.39 3.84 -18.20
C GLU A 272 -14.40 4.67 -17.40
N ARG A 273 -15.01 4.08 -16.37
CA ARG A 273 -16.04 4.75 -15.55
C ARG A 273 -15.44 5.68 -14.50
N THR A 274 -14.31 5.30 -13.93
CA THR A 274 -13.75 5.97 -12.76
C THR A 274 -12.52 6.81 -13.01
N ASN A 275 -11.83 6.56 -14.11
CA ASN A 275 -10.49 7.05 -14.38
C ASN A 275 -9.47 6.66 -13.27
N VAL A 276 -9.79 5.68 -12.42
CA VAL A 276 -8.91 5.20 -11.35
C VAL A 276 -8.40 3.79 -11.71
N PRO A 277 -7.08 3.64 -11.96
CA PRO A 277 -6.48 2.37 -12.36
C PRO A 277 -6.31 1.36 -11.21
N ASN A 278 -6.66 1.73 -9.98
CA ASN A 278 -6.60 0.84 -8.83
C ASN A 278 -7.73 -0.19 -8.88
N THR A 279 -7.51 -1.36 -8.27
CA THR A 279 -8.54 -2.42 -8.20
C THR A 279 -9.58 -2.16 -7.13
N THR A 280 -9.23 -1.34 -6.14
CA THR A 280 -10.09 -0.81 -5.07
C THR A 280 -9.80 0.68 -4.92
N HIS A 281 -10.82 1.45 -4.56
CA HIS A 281 -10.64 2.81 -4.03
C HIS A 281 -11.90 3.21 -3.27
N SER A 282 -11.73 4.09 -2.29
CA SER A 282 -12.81 4.76 -1.57
C SER A 282 -12.84 6.24 -1.93
N ILE A 283 -14.03 6.83 -1.79
CA ILE A 283 -14.25 8.27 -1.82
C ILE A 283 -15.00 8.60 -0.51
N PRO A 284 -14.29 8.73 0.62
CA PRO A 284 -14.91 8.79 1.95
C PRO A 284 -15.92 9.93 2.10
N ARG A 285 -15.61 11.10 1.53
CA ARG A 285 -16.51 12.27 1.52
C ARG A 285 -17.89 12.00 0.94
N LEU A 286 -17.98 11.08 -0.03
CA LEU A 286 -19.24 10.71 -0.68
C LEU A 286 -19.85 9.42 -0.09
N ASN A 287 -19.19 8.82 0.90
CA ASN A 287 -19.50 7.52 1.49
C ASN A 287 -19.49 6.39 0.47
N GLU A 288 -18.46 6.38 -0.37
CA GLU A 288 -18.41 5.52 -1.54
C GLU A 288 -17.19 4.64 -1.56
N ILE A 289 -17.39 3.42 -2.07
CA ILE A 289 -16.33 2.44 -2.29
C ILE A 289 -16.52 1.87 -3.69
N HIS A 290 -15.43 1.69 -4.40
CA HIS A 290 -15.41 1.26 -5.78
C HIS A 290 -14.44 0.10 -5.98
N LEU A 291 -14.98 -1.08 -6.25
CA LEU A 291 -14.27 -2.36 -6.19
C LEU A 291 -14.47 -3.14 -7.48
N LEU A 292 -13.43 -3.86 -7.92
CA LEU A 292 -13.67 -4.98 -8.83
C LEU A 292 -14.42 -6.08 -8.08
N GLN A 293 -15.26 -6.84 -8.78
CA GLN A 293 -16.10 -7.89 -8.21
C GLN A 293 -15.32 -8.88 -7.31
N ARG A 294 -14.11 -9.27 -7.70
CA ARG A 294 -13.25 -10.15 -6.89
C ARG A 294 -12.85 -9.55 -5.53
N HIS A 295 -12.68 -8.24 -5.45
CA HIS A 295 -12.31 -7.53 -4.23
C HIS A 295 -13.54 -7.18 -3.39
N ALA A 296 -14.69 -6.94 -4.03
CA ALA A 296 -15.97 -6.74 -3.33
C ALA A 296 -16.42 -7.96 -2.51
N LEU A 297 -15.96 -9.15 -2.89
CA LEU A 297 -16.19 -10.41 -2.18
C LEU A 297 -15.11 -10.75 -1.13
N SER A 298 -14.04 -9.95 -1.05
CA SER A 298 -13.02 -10.11 -0.01
C SER A 298 -13.64 -9.89 1.37
N GLU A 299 -12.95 -10.29 2.44
CA GLU A 299 -13.30 -9.92 3.82
C GLU A 299 -12.47 -8.71 4.30
N THR A 300 -11.49 -8.27 3.50
CA THR A 300 -10.69 -7.08 3.77
C THR A 300 -11.59 -5.84 3.88
N ALA A 301 -11.43 -5.11 4.97
CA ALA A 301 -12.22 -3.94 5.33
C ALA A 301 -11.48 -2.61 5.08
N HIS A 302 -10.36 -2.63 4.35
CA HIS A 302 -9.48 -1.47 4.11
C HIS A 302 -10.23 -0.21 3.66
N GLU A 303 -10.96 -0.31 2.55
CA GLU A 303 -11.70 0.83 1.98
C GLU A 303 -12.94 1.19 2.81
N ASP A 304 -13.54 0.20 3.47
CA ASP A 304 -14.66 0.39 4.39
C ASP A 304 -14.21 1.22 5.59
N LEU A 305 -13.02 0.94 6.13
CA LEU A 305 -12.45 1.69 7.24
C LEU A 305 -12.26 3.16 6.87
N HIS A 306 -11.79 3.46 5.65
CA HIS A 306 -11.61 4.83 5.20
C HIS A 306 -12.92 5.63 5.24
N VAL A 307 -14.01 5.04 4.77
CA VAL A 307 -15.35 5.66 4.82
C VAL A 307 -15.84 5.80 6.26
N VAL A 308 -15.68 4.75 7.09
CA VAL A 308 -16.10 4.77 8.50
C VAL A 308 -15.32 5.80 9.30
N ALA A 309 -14.00 5.86 9.13
CA ALA A 309 -13.11 6.81 9.79
C ALA A 309 -13.46 8.25 9.41
N HIS A 310 -13.76 8.51 8.13
CA HIS A 310 -14.21 9.83 7.69
C HIS A 310 -15.54 10.24 8.35
N GLN A 311 -16.54 9.35 8.41
CA GLN A 311 -17.80 9.66 9.09
C GLN A 311 -17.63 9.85 10.61
N ARG A 312 -16.68 9.12 11.22
CA ARG A 312 -16.46 9.13 12.67
C ARG A 312 -15.64 10.32 13.15
N TYR A 313 -14.55 10.63 12.45
CA TYR A 313 -13.58 11.64 12.87
C TYR A 313 -13.64 12.89 11.99
N GLY A 314 -13.83 12.73 10.69
CA GLY A 314 -13.73 13.79 9.69
C GLY A 314 -12.63 13.53 8.65
N PRO A 315 -12.34 14.52 7.79
CA PRO A 315 -11.33 14.39 6.74
C PRO A 315 -9.92 14.24 7.33
N CYS A 316 -9.10 13.36 6.77
CA CYS A 316 -7.70 13.14 7.19
C CYS A 316 -6.73 13.55 6.11
N LEU A 317 -6.02 14.66 6.29
CA LEU A 317 -5.18 15.22 5.24
C LEU A 317 -3.76 14.60 5.18
N SER A 318 -3.42 13.70 6.09
CA SER A 318 -2.17 12.95 6.07
C SER A 318 -2.37 11.59 5.40
N THR A 319 -1.61 11.33 4.34
CA THR A 319 -1.59 10.03 3.67
C THR A 319 -1.10 8.93 4.62
N ALA A 320 -0.08 9.22 5.43
CA ALA A 320 0.45 8.29 6.41
C ALA A 320 -0.60 7.91 7.47
N LEU A 321 -1.30 8.89 8.07
CA LEU A 321 -2.35 8.55 9.06
C LEU A 321 -3.54 7.85 8.40
N TYR A 322 -3.92 8.24 7.19
CA TYR A 322 -5.02 7.66 6.44
C TYR A 322 -4.78 6.17 6.12
N GLU A 323 -3.73 5.86 5.35
CA GLU A 323 -3.43 4.46 4.98
C GLU A 323 -2.86 3.66 6.14
N GLY A 324 -2.08 4.31 7.01
CA GLY A 324 -1.58 3.70 8.23
C GLY A 324 -2.74 3.20 9.10
N PHE A 325 -3.87 3.91 9.16
CA PHE A 325 -5.00 3.46 9.96
C PHE A 325 -5.68 2.21 9.38
N ALA A 326 -5.88 2.16 8.06
CA ALA A 326 -6.39 0.97 7.38
C ALA A 326 -5.48 -0.24 7.54
N LEU A 327 -4.18 -0.07 7.35
CA LEU A 327 -3.22 -1.16 7.52
C LEU A 327 -3.06 -1.59 8.98
N ALA A 328 -3.06 -0.64 9.92
CA ALA A 328 -3.05 -0.92 11.35
C ALA A 328 -4.23 -1.80 11.75
N TYR A 329 -5.39 -1.55 11.15
CA TYR A 329 -6.62 -2.32 11.36
C TYR A 329 -6.53 -3.72 10.76
N GLU A 330 -6.02 -3.87 9.52
CA GLU A 330 -5.85 -5.18 8.89
C GLU A 330 -4.84 -6.09 9.63
N GLN A 331 -3.78 -5.50 10.18
CA GLN A 331 -2.69 -6.22 10.86
C GLN A 331 -2.95 -6.47 12.35
N ASP A 332 -4.02 -5.92 12.92
CA ASP A 332 -4.43 -6.14 14.31
C ASP A 332 -4.89 -7.62 14.46
N GLY A 333 -3.91 -8.50 14.70
CA GLY A 333 -4.02 -9.97 14.69
C GLY A 333 -2.81 -10.72 14.11
N HIS A 334 -1.92 -10.05 13.37
CA HIS A 334 -0.72 -10.63 12.72
C HIS A 334 0.58 -9.87 13.08
N GLN A 335 0.69 -9.36 14.32
CA GLN A 335 1.77 -8.47 14.83
C GLN A 335 3.18 -8.74 14.30
N THR A 336 3.55 -10.01 14.09
CA THR A 336 4.85 -10.42 13.55
C THR A 336 5.26 -9.76 12.23
N THR A 337 4.33 -9.36 11.35
CA THR A 337 4.68 -8.76 10.05
C THR A 337 5.23 -7.34 10.18
N LEU A 338 4.53 -6.45 10.88
CA LEU A 338 4.95 -5.06 11.06
C LEU A 338 6.18 -4.95 11.97
N ASP A 339 6.25 -5.76 13.03
CA ASP A 339 7.41 -5.77 13.93
C ASP A 339 8.68 -6.22 13.20
N THR A 340 8.57 -7.17 12.26
CA THR A 340 9.71 -7.55 11.42
C THR A 340 10.14 -6.46 10.44
N VAL A 341 9.22 -5.62 9.96
CA VAL A 341 9.57 -4.42 9.18
C VAL A 341 10.33 -3.43 10.05
N ALA A 342 9.87 -3.18 11.29
CA ALA A 342 10.59 -2.32 12.23
C ALA A 342 11.99 -2.88 12.55
N ALA A 343 12.12 -4.18 12.79
CA ALA A 343 13.41 -4.83 13.02
C ALA A 343 14.35 -4.69 11.82
N HIS A 344 13.84 -4.83 10.60
CA HIS A 344 14.64 -4.70 9.39
C HIS A 344 15.19 -3.27 9.23
N LEU A 345 14.32 -2.28 9.37
CA LEU A 345 14.70 -0.87 9.28
C LEU A 345 15.62 -0.44 10.42
N PHE A 346 15.44 -1.00 11.62
CA PHE A 346 16.33 -0.78 12.74
C PHE A 346 17.74 -1.31 12.48
N ASP A 347 17.86 -2.54 11.96
CA ASP A 347 19.14 -3.17 11.60
C ASP A 347 19.89 -2.39 10.50
N GLU A 348 19.15 -1.70 9.62
CA GLU A 348 19.71 -0.86 8.57
C GLU A 348 19.90 0.62 8.97
N GLU A 349 19.58 0.98 10.21
CA GLU A 349 19.61 2.38 10.70
C GLU A 349 18.71 3.35 9.88
N GLN A 350 17.60 2.83 9.33
CA GLN A 350 16.68 3.53 8.40
C GLN A 350 15.27 3.73 8.96
N LEU A 351 15.08 3.65 10.28
CA LEU A 351 13.77 3.91 10.88
C LEU A 351 13.35 5.39 10.64
N PRO A 352 12.22 5.65 9.95
CA PRO A 352 11.79 7.01 9.66
C PRO A 352 11.24 7.71 10.91
N SER A 353 11.37 9.03 10.95
CA SER A 353 10.78 9.88 11.99
C SER A 353 9.31 10.19 11.71
N ILE A 354 8.57 10.70 12.70
CA ILE A 354 7.20 11.19 12.49
C ILE A 354 7.18 12.33 11.46
N HIS A 355 8.15 13.25 11.51
CA HIS A 355 8.31 14.30 10.51
C HIS A 355 8.40 13.72 9.08
N GLU A 356 9.22 12.71 8.85
CA GLU A 356 9.35 12.07 7.53
C GLU A 356 8.09 11.32 7.09
N LEU A 357 7.31 10.79 8.03
CA LEU A 357 6.04 10.13 7.74
C LEU A 357 4.92 11.13 7.41
N LEU A 358 4.90 12.29 8.06
CA LEU A 358 3.86 13.31 7.85
C LEU A 358 4.20 14.29 6.72
N ASP A 359 5.46 14.40 6.29
CA ASP A 359 5.84 15.10 5.08
C ASP A 359 5.49 14.26 3.84
N GLU A 360 4.49 14.69 3.08
CA GLU A 360 3.97 13.94 1.94
C GLU A 360 5.02 13.59 0.87
N GLU A 361 6.04 14.44 0.67
CA GLU A 361 7.12 14.16 -0.27
C GLU A 361 8.06 13.08 0.24
N SER A 362 8.47 13.17 1.51
CA SER A 362 9.27 12.14 2.17
C SER A 362 8.51 10.81 2.24
N PHE A 363 7.23 10.85 2.61
CA PHE A 363 6.38 9.67 2.69
C PHE A 363 6.23 8.95 1.36
N ARG A 364 6.15 9.68 0.23
CA ARG A 364 6.10 9.07 -1.11
C ARG A 364 7.37 8.28 -1.44
N VAL A 365 8.54 8.75 -1.00
CA VAL A 365 9.80 8.00 -1.16
C VAL A 365 9.73 6.71 -0.35
N LEU A 366 9.36 6.81 0.93
CA LEU A 366 9.23 5.65 1.82
C LEU A 366 8.18 4.64 1.30
N ALA A 367 7.05 5.12 0.78
CA ALA A 367 6.01 4.28 0.21
C ALA A 367 6.48 3.51 -1.03
N ARG A 368 7.28 4.15 -1.91
CA ARG A 368 7.88 3.49 -3.09
C ARG A 368 8.90 2.44 -2.72
N GLU A 369 9.62 2.65 -1.62
CA GLU A 369 10.57 1.70 -1.07
C GLU A 369 9.87 0.55 -0.32
N GLY A 370 8.55 0.61 -0.18
CA GLY A 370 7.72 -0.44 0.42
C GLY A 370 7.68 -0.39 1.95
N THR A 371 8.24 0.64 2.57
CA THR A 371 8.42 0.75 4.03
C THR A 371 7.46 1.75 4.66
N GLY A 372 7.12 2.83 3.95
CA GLY A 372 6.34 3.95 4.48
C GLY A 372 4.98 3.54 5.06
N PHE A 373 4.21 2.75 4.33
CA PHE A 373 2.88 2.32 4.76
C PHE A 373 2.91 1.41 6.01
N ALA A 374 3.90 0.54 6.12
CA ALA A 374 4.05 -0.33 7.29
C ALA A 374 4.42 0.48 8.54
N VAL A 375 5.35 1.43 8.43
CA VAL A 375 5.72 2.28 9.58
C VAL A 375 4.61 3.27 9.93
N ALA A 376 3.85 3.74 8.95
CA ALA A 376 2.65 4.54 9.21
C ALA A 376 1.58 3.74 9.98
N ALA A 377 1.42 2.45 9.69
CA ALA A 377 0.55 1.58 10.47
C ALA A 377 1.04 1.45 11.93
N LEU A 378 2.34 1.27 12.14
CA LEU A 378 2.94 1.26 13.48
C LEU A 378 2.73 2.60 14.22
N LEU A 379 2.85 3.73 13.51
CA LEU A 379 2.55 5.05 14.08
C LEU A 379 1.10 5.12 14.57
N VAL A 380 0.14 4.71 13.74
CA VAL A 380 -1.28 4.73 14.13
C VAL A 380 -1.57 3.78 15.29
N GLN A 381 -1.01 2.57 15.28
CA GLN A 381 -1.14 1.63 16.40
C GLN A 381 -0.61 2.23 17.70
N TRP A 382 0.58 2.82 17.65
CA TRP A 382 1.20 3.48 18.79
C TRP A 382 0.37 4.66 19.29
N LEU A 383 -0.06 5.55 18.40
CA LEU A 383 -0.89 6.71 18.76
C LEU A 383 -2.18 6.29 19.47
N ARG A 384 -2.88 5.28 18.95
CA ARG A 384 -4.13 4.77 19.55
C ARG A 384 -3.91 4.03 20.87
N ALA A 385 -2.71 3.50 21.10
CA ALA A 385 -2.35 2.88 22.39
C ALA A 385 -1.95 3.92 23.44
N GLN A 386 -1.32 5.03 23.04
CA GLN A 386 -0.85 6.07 23.96
C GLN A 386 -1.89 7.15 24.27
N PHE A 387 -2.80 7.42 23.33
CA PHE A 387 -3.77 8.51 23.43
C PHE A 387 -5.19 7.98 23.34
N ASP A 388 -6.09 8.62 24.07
CA ASP A 388 -7.51 8.29 23.99
C ASP A 388 -8.11 8.64 22.62
N GLU A 389 -9.27 8.04 22.36
CA GLU A 389 -9.97 8.19 21.08
C GLU A 389 -10.25 9.67 20.69
N PRO A 390 -10.69 10.56 21.59
CA PRO A 390 -10.86 11.98 21.24
C PRO A 390 -9.58 12.67 20.79
N LYS A 391 -8.44 12.40 21.45
CA LYS A 391 -7.15 12.95 21.03
C LYS A 391 -6.69 12.36 19.71
N PHE A 392 -6.87 11.05 19.50
CA PHE A 392 -6.57 10.43 18.22
C PHE A 392 -7.41 11.03 17.08
N ALA A 393 -8.70 11.29 17.30
CA ALA A 393 -9.56 11.93 16.31
C ALA A 393 -9.08 13.35 15.94
N GLN A 394 -8.61 14.13 16.92
CA GLN A 394 -8.00 15.45 16.65
C GLN A 394 -6.71 15.32 15.84
N ALA A 395 -5.85 14.37 16.21
CA ALA A 395 -4.62 14.06 15.47
C ALA A 395 -4.89 13.62 14.02
N TYR A 396 -5.89 12.77 13.81
CA TYR A 396 -6.30 12.26 12.51
C TYR A 396 -6.81 13.35 11.55
N THR A 397 -7.39 14.42 12.11
CA THR A 397 -8.05 15.50 11.34
C THR A 397 -7.26 16.80 11.28
N VAL A 398 -5.96 16.76 11.62
CA VAL A 398 -5.09 17.93 11.55
C VAL A 398 -5.05 18.48 10.12
N GLU A 399 -5.38 19.77 9.99
CA GLU A 399 -5.44 20.45 8.69
C GLU A 399 -4.07 20.58 8.01
N ARG A 400 -3.00 20.74 8.80
CA ARG A 400 -1.62 20.83 8.31
C ARG A 400 -0.79 19.71 8.92
N PRO A 401 -0.79 18.50 8.35
CA PRO A 401 -0.04 17.38 8.89
C PRO A 401 1.44 17.73 9.05
N GLY A 402 1.93 17.55 10.27
CA GLY A 402 3.29 17.88 10.68
C GLY A 402 3.49 17.42 12.11
N VAL A 403 4.74 17.22 12.52
CA VAL A 403 5.03 16.69 13.86
C VAL A 403 4.60 17.66 14.96
N GLU A 404 4.72 18.97 14.72
CA GLU A 404 4.34 20.04 15.63
C GLU A 404 2.83 20.13 15.80
N THR A 405 2.08 20.07 14.70
CA THR A 405 0.62 20.14 14.70
C THR A 405 -0.01 18.87 15.25
N LEU A 406 0.59 17.71 14.95
CA LEU A 406 0.21 16.42 15.54
C LEU A 406 0.44 16.43 17.06
N ALA A 407 1.62 16.86 17.52
CA ALA A 407 1.92 16.95 18.94
C ALA A 407 0.97 17.90 19.68
N ALA A 408 0.66 19.06 19.09
CA ALA A 408 -0.30 20.00 19.64
C ALA A 408 -1.70 19.39 19.78
N ALA A 409 -2.19 18.67 18.76
CA ALA A 409 -3.49 17.97 18.81
C ALA A 409 -3.54 16.89 19.91
N LEU A 410 -2.41 16.25 20.20
CA LEU A 410 -2.29 15.23 21.24
C LEU A 410 -2.05 15.81 22.65
N GLY A 411 -1.77 17.12 22.74
CA GLY A 411 -1.44 17.81 23.98
C GLY A 411 -0.05 17.47 24.51
N THR A 412 0.93 17.31 23.63
CA THR A 412 2.36 17.07 23.92
C THR A 412 3.24 18.00 23.07
N ASP A 413 4.56 17.95 23.22
CA ASP A 413 5.51 18.59 22.32
C ASP A 413 6.10 17.60 21.29
N ALA A 414 6.59 18.14 20.16
CA ALA A 414 7.10 17.38 19.03
C ALA A 414 8.33 16.53 19.40
N THR A 415 9.22 17.03 20.27
CA THR A 415 10.42 16.30 20.68
C THR A 415 10.06 15.07 21.51
N ALA A 416 9.15 15.21 22.46
CA ALA A 416 8.65 14.10 23.25
C ALA A 416 7.89 13.07 22.40
N LEU A 417 7.09 13.54 21.42
CA LEU A 417 6.35 12.65 20.52
C LEU A 417 7.30 11.82 19.64
N GLU A 418 8.29 12.45 19.00
CA GLU A 418 9.32 11.76 18.21
C GLU A 418 10.13 10.78 19.04
N ALA A 419 10.59 11.20 20.22
CA ALA A 419 11.35 10.33 21.11
C ALA A 419 10.53 9.12 21.57
N GLY A 420 9.25 9.33 21.89
CA GLY A 420 8.32 8.27 22.31
C GLY A 420 8.08 7.26 21.19
N PHE A 421 7.83 7.72 19.97
CA PHE A 421 7.63 6.83 18.83
C PHE A 421 8.92 6.10 18.44
N ARG A 422 10.07 6.79 18.45
CA ARG A 422 11.38 6.18 18.23
C ARG A 422 11.66 5.06 19.24
N ALA A 423 11.40 5.30 20.52
CA ALA A 423 11.56 4.30 21.57
C ALA A 423 10.63 3.10 21.37
N HIS A 424 9.39 3.35 20.93
CA HIS A 424 8.44 2.28 20.58
C HIS A 424 8.96 1.41 19.43
N LEU A 425 9.40 2.01 18.32
CA LEU A 425 9.96 1.29 17.18
C LEU A 425 11.21 0.48 17.56
N ASN A 426 12.10 1.05 18.37
CA ASN A 426 13.27 0.33 18.88
C ASN A 426 12.86 -0.90 19.71
N GLY A 427 11.87 -0.75 20.59
CA GLY A 427 11.37 -1.87 21.40
C GLY A 427 10.74 -2.99 20.57
N LEU A 428 9.96 -2.65 19.54
CA LEU A 428 9.41 -3.63 18.60
C LEU A 428 10.53 -4.32 17.81
N ALA A 429 11.48 -3.55 17.29
CA ALA A 429 12.62 -4.07 16.56
C ALA A 429 13.44 -5.07 17.38
N GLU A 430 13.81 -4.70 18.60
CA GLU A 430 14.52 -5.57 19.55
C GLU A 430 13.76 -6.88 19.82
N GLY A 431 12.44 -6.78 20.02
CA GLY A 431 11.58 -7.96 20.23
C GLY A 431 11.46 -8.87 19.00
N ALA A 432 11.58 -8.31 17.80
CA ALA A 432 11.43 -9.03 16.54
C ALA A 432 12.75 -9.45 15.88
N MET A 433 13.93 -9.13 16.46
CA MET A 433 15.23 -9.52 15.88
C MET A 433 15.35 -11.04 15.68
N SER A 434 14.83 -11.85 16.60
CA SER A 434 14.83 -13.32 16.43
C SER A 434 13.94 -13.76 15.28
N ALA A 435 12.77 -13.13 15.10
CA ALA A 435 11.88 -13.41 13.98
C ALA A 435 12.48 -12.97 12.63
N LEU A 436 13.15 -11.82 12.60
CA LEU A 436 13.87 -11.35 11.42
C LEU A 436 15.05 -12.28 11.07
N ALA A 437 15.86 -12.68 12.06
CA ALA A 437 16.96 -13.63 11.88
C ALA A 437 16.45 -14.97 11.33
N PHE A 438 15.33 -15.46 11.86
CA PHE A 438 14.64 -16.64 11.35
C PHE A 438 14.25 -16.49 9.87
N GLN A 439 13.55 -15.41 9.51
CA GLN A 439 13.10 -15.17 8.13
C GLN A 439 14.28 -15.08 7.15
N ARG A 440 15.35 -14.35 7.51
CA ARG A 440 16.57 -14.25 6.70
C ARG A 440 17.22 -15.61 6.49
N ALA A 441 17.34 -16.40 7.55
CA ALA A 441 17.94 -17.73 7.50
C ALA A 441 17.11 -18.71 6.63
N VAL A 442 15.78 -18.64 6.70
CA VAL A 442 14.89 -19.43 5.84
C VAL A 442 15.01 -19.00 4.37
N ALA A 443 15.02 -17.69 4.09
CA ALA A 443 15.15 -17.16 2.73
C ALA A 443 16.51 -17.53 2.11
N GLU A 444 17.59 -17.44 2.89
CA GLU A 444 18.93 -17.85 2.48
C GLU A 444 18.99 -19.36 2.21
N SER A 445 18.37 -20.18 3.07
CA SER A 445 18.26 -21.63 2.83
C SER A 445 17.55 -21.94 1.53
N GLN A 446 16.47 -21.23 1.22
CA GLN A 446 15.71 -21.43 -0.01
C GLN A 446 16.55 -21.05 -1.24
N HIS A 447 17.23 -19.90 -1.20
CA HIS A 447 18.14 -19.47 -2.26
C HIS A 447 19.25 -20.50 -2.52
N HIS A 448 19.87 -21.03 -1.46
CA HIS A 448 20.89 -22.06 -1.60
C HIS A 448 20.35 -23.36 -2.18
N ARG A 449 19.14 -23.77 -1.82
CA ARG A 449 18.48 -24.91 -2.45
C ARG A 449 18.23 -24.68 -3.95
N ASP A 450 17.75 -23.51 -4.32
CA ASP A 450 17.44 -23.18 -5.72
C ASP A 450 18.72 -23.09 -6.58
N THR A 451 19.86 -22.77 -5.98
CA THR A 451 21.19 -22.77 -6.62
C THR A 451 21.94 -24.11 -6.50
N GLY A 452 21.34 -25.12 -5.86
CA GLY A 452 21.89 -26.48 -5.72
C GLY A 452 23.01 -26.63 -4.68
N ASN A 453 23.14 -25.69 -3.73
CA ASN A 453 24.10 -25.73 -2.65
C ASN A 453 23.45 -26.25 -1.34
N ASP A 454 23.19 -27.55 -1.29
CA ASP A 454 22.42 -28.18 -0.20
C ASP A 454 23.08 -28.07 1.18
N GLU A 455 24.40 -28.05 1.26
CA GLU A 455 25.11 -27.88 2.54
C GLU A 455 24.98 -26.45 3.08
N ALA A 456 25.11 -25.44 2.23
CA ALA A 456 24.87 -24.05 2.64
C ALA A 456 23.40 -23.83 3.01
N ALA A 457 22.47 -24.46 2.28
CA ALA A 457 21.06 -24.41 2.62
C ALA A 457 20.80 -24.99 4.02
N ARG A 458 21.38 -26.16 4.31
CA ARG A 458 21.24 -26.79 5.63
C ARG A 458 21.84 -25.92 6.74
N ALA A 459 23.00 -25.31 6.50
CA ALA A 459 23.62 -24.40 7.47
C ALA A 459 22.73 -23.19 7.77
N ALA A 460 22.12 -22.60 6.74
CA ALA A 460 21.15 -21.53 6.91
C ALA A 460 19.91 -21.99 7.68
N MET A 461 19.35 -23.17 7.36
CA MET A 461 18.24 -23.74 8.12
C MET A 461 18.61 -24.07 9.58
N GLY A 462 19.89 -24.35 9.86
CA GLY A 462 20.42 -24.47 11.22
C GLY A 462 20.34 -23.14 12.00
N ARG A 463 20.68 -22.02 11.37
CA ARG A 463 20.50 -20.68 11.97
C ARG A 463 19.03 -20.32 12.15
N ALA A 464 18.16 -20.74 11.24
CA ALA A 464 16.72 -20.60 11.43
C ALA A 464 16.27 -21.35 12.71
N LEU A 465 16.78 -22.56 12.92
CA LEU A 465 16.49 -23.32 14.14
C LEU A 465 17.05 -22.65 15.40
N GLU A 466 18.21 -22.02 15.35
CA GLU A 466 18.75 -21.25 16.48
C GLU A 466 17.85 -20.06 16.83
N ALA A 467 17.32 -19.37 15.82
CA ALA A 467 16.43 -18.23 15.98
C ALA A 467 15.01 -18.63 16.45
N GLN A 468 14.50 -19.79 16.03
CA GLN A 468 13.25 -20.38 16.50
C GLN A 468 13.41 -21.89 16.78
N PRO A 469 13.81 -22.25 18.03
CA PRO A 469 14.18 -23.64 18.37
C PRO A 469 13.09 -24.67 18.17
N ASP A 470 11.83 -24.29 18.30
CA ASP A 470 10.68 -25.20 18.28
C ASP A 470 9.79 -24.98 17.05
N ASP A 471 10.31 -24.34 16.00
CA ASP A 471 9.58 -24.23 14.73
C ASP A 471 9.46 -25.60 14.04
N ALA A 472 8.20 -26.05 13.90
CA ALA A 472 7.88 -27.34 13.32
C ALA A 472 8.32 -27.46 11.85
N GLY A 473 8.25 -26.35 11.10
CA GLY A 473 8.67 -26.28 9.71
C GLY A 473 10.17 -26.51 9.54
N THR A 474 10.97 -25.85 10.37
CA THR A 474 12.43 -25.88 10.35
C THR A 474 12.96 -27.24 10.79
N LEU A 475 12.42 -27.82 11.87
CA LEU A 475 12.75 -29.18 12.27
C LEU A 475 12.42 -30.20 11.17
N TYR A 476 11.24 -30.07 10.55
CA TYR A 476 10.85 -30.93 9.43
C TYR A 476 11.78 -30.76 8.22
N GLY A 477 12.12 -29.51 7.87
CA GLY A 477 13.01 -29.16 6.77
C GLY A 477 14.42 -29.71 6.95
N LEU A 478 15.05 -29.48 8.11
CA LEU A 478 16.36 -30.05 8.44
C LEU A 478 16.34 -31.57 8.39
N GLY A 479 15.28 -32.20 8.93
CA GLY A 479 15.10 -33.64 8.85
C GLY A 479 15.06 -34.16 7.42
N LEU A 480 14.34 -33.50 6.52
CA LEU A 480 14.29 -33.86 5.10
C LEU A 480 15.64 -33.68 4.42
N MET A 481 16.30 -32.53 4.60
CA MET A 481 17.61 -32.24 3.99
C MET A 481 18.66 -33.27 4.40
N ASP A 482 18.62 -33.74 5.66
CA ASP A 482 19.51 -34.79 6.13
C ASP A 482 19.19 -36.18 5.54
N LEU A 483 17.91 -36.52 5.38
CA LEU A 483 17.54 -37.76 4.67
C LEU A 483 17.95 -37.73 3.20
N GLU A 484 17.75 -36.60 2.51
CA GLU A 484 18.10 -36.41 1.10
C GLU A 484 19.63 -36.53 0.88
N ALA A 485 20.42 -36.03 1.82
CA ALA A 485 21.88 -36.15 1.80
C ALA A 485 22.41 -37.50 2.32
N GLY A 486 21.52 -38.44 2.69
CA GLY A 486 21.89 -39.76 3.21
C GLY A 486 22.33 -39.78 4.69
N ARG A 487 22.33 -38.64 5.37
CA ARG A 487 22.56 -38.45 6.82
C ARG A 487 21.35 -38.92 7.63
N THR A 488 21.09 -40.22 7.56
CA THR A 488 19.84 -40.81 8.01
C THR A 488 19.68 -40.72 9.53
N ASP A 489 20.77 -40.84 10.28
CA ASP A 489 20.72 -40.79 11.75
C ASP A 489 20.41 -39.37 12.24
N GLU A 490 20.98 -38.34 11.61
CA GLU A 490 20.74 -36.93 11.88
C GLU A 490 19.29 -36.55 11.56
N GLY A 491 18.76 -36.98 10.42
CA GLY A 491 17.36 -36.74 10.05
C GLY A 491 16.37 -37.34 11.06
N VAL A 492 16.67 -38.52 11.61
CA VAL A 492 15.85 -39.15 12.67
C VAL A 492 15.79 -38.29 13.93
N VAL A 493 16.88 -37.61 14.31
CA VAL A 493 16.93 -36.74 15.49
C VAL A 493 15.91 -35.61 15.35
N PHE A 494 15.88 -34.92 14.21
CA PHE A 494 14.96 -33.79 13.99
C PHE A 494 13.50 -34.21 13.96
N PHE A 495 13.14 -35.31 13.28
CA PHE A 495 11.76 -35.77 13.27
C PHE A 495 11.28 -36.27 14.64
N ARG A 496 12.16 -36.82 15.47
CA ARG A 496 11.80 -37.16 16.86
C ARG A 496 11.53 -35.91 17.68
N ARG A 497 12.42 -34.92 17.62
CA ARG A 497 12.23 -33.63 18.30
C ARG A 497 10.93 -32.95 17.86
N LEU A 498 10.62 -32.97 16.56
CA LEU A 498 9.37 -32.45 16.00
C LEU A 498 8.12 -33.12 16.62
N LEU A 499 8.16 -34.43 16.86
CA LEU A 499 7.06 -35.16 17.50
C LEU A 499 6.97 -34.93 19.02
N GLU A 500 8.06 -34.51 19.66
CA GLU A 500 8.10 -34.15 21.08
C GLU A 500 7.40 -32.79 21.35
N LEU A 501 7.22 -31.94 20.33
CA LEU A 501 6.49 -30.66 20.43
C LEU A 501 4.99 -30.80 20.75
N GLY A 502 4.43 -32.02 20.71
CA GLY A 502 3.02 -32.23 21.07
C GLY A 502 2.02 -31.64 20.07
N LEU A 503 2.40 -31.52 18.79
CA LEU A 503 1.55 -30.95 17.73
C LEU A 503 0.15 -31.61 17.66
N PRO A 504 -0.91 -30.86 17.30
CA PRO A 504 -2.26 -31.39 17.11
C PRO A 504 -2.32 -32.63 16.20
N THR A 505 -3.30 -33.50 16.39
CA THR A 505 -3.40 -34.77 15.66
C THR A 505 -3.65 -34.59 14.16
N ASP A 506 -4.25 -33.48 13.76
CA ASP A 506 -4.49 -33.06 12.37
C ASP A 506 -3.33 -32.24 11.77
N SER A 507 -2.26 -31.98 12.54
CA SER A 507 -1.07 -31.29 12.03
C SER A 507 -0.36 -32.10 10.95
N ARG A 508 -0.20 -31.49 9.77
CA ARG A 508 0.58 -32.07 8.65
C ARG A 508 1.99 -32.50 9.06
N TYR A 509 2.65 -31.71 9.92
CA TYR A 509 4.02 -31.99 10.35
C TYR A 509 4.08 -33.25 11.21
N ARG A 510 3.11 -33.45 12.11
CA ARG A 510 3.02 -34.67 12.92
C ARG A 510 2.78 -35.92 12.06
N ILE A 511 1.82 -35.84 11.13
CA ILE A 511 1.49 -36.95 10.23
C ILE A 511 2.70 -37.32 9.38
N PHE A 512 3.33 -36.33 8.72
CA PHE A 512 4.46 -36.60 7.84
C PHE A 512 5.75 -36.95 8.58
N ALA A 513 5.96 -36.49 9.82
CA ALA A 513 7.11 -36.91 10.63
C ALA A 513 7.12 -38.42 10.90
N HIS A 514 5.96 -39.03 11.21
CA HIS A 514 5.87 -40.48 11.34
C HIS A 514 6.21 -41.20 10.04
N PHE A 515 5.75 -40.68 8.90
CA PHE A 515 6.09 -41.24 7.58
C PHE A 515 7.59 -41.16 7.30
N GLN A 516 8.23 -40.01 7.56
CA GLN A 516 9.66 -39.83 7.31
C GLN A 516 10.53 -40.63 8.28
N LEU A 517 10.15 -40.78 9.54
CA LEU A 517 10.81 -41.72 10.45
C LEU A 517 10.69 -43.16 9.96
N ALA A 518 9.53 -43.56 9.42
CA ALA A 518 9.38 -44.89 8.83
C ALA A 518 10.30 -45.10 7.64
N ASN A 519 10.43 -44.11 6.75
CA ASN A 519 11.41 -44.12 5.65
C ASN A 519 12.84 -44.26 6.17
N ALA A 520 13.24 -43.41 7.12
CA ALA A 520 14.58 -43.42 7.68
C ALA A 520 14.92 -44.78 8.31
N TYR A 521 14.02 -45.34 9.13
CA TYR A 521 14.21 -46.67 9.71
C TYR A 521 14.21 -47.81 8.68
N ARG A 522 13.44 -47.68 7.59
CA ARG A 522 13.49 -48.64 6.48
C ARG A 522 14.87 -48.63 5.82
N THR A 523 15.43 -47.44 5.54
CA THR A 523 16.79 -47.28 5.01
C THR A 523 17.83 -47.90 5.94
N GLN A 524 17.69 -47.72 7.25
CA GLN A 524 18.53 -48.37 8.28
C GLN A 524 18.26 -49.86 8.48
N LYS A 525 17.35 -50.48 7.71
CA LYS A 525 16.90 -51.88 7.85
C LYS A 525 16.28 -52.21 9.22
N GLN A 526 15.80 -51.21 9.95
CA GLN A 526 15.12 -51.32 11.23
C GLN A 526 13.60 -51.49 11.04
N THR A 527 13.18 -52.54 10.31
CA THR A 527 11.79 -52.81 9.91
C THR A 527 10.78 -52.74 11.06
N GLY A 528 11.18 -53.17 12.26
CA GLY A 528 10.32 -53.10 13.45
C GLY A 528 9.99 -51.68 13.89
N LYS A 529 10.95 -50.75 13.83
CA LYS A 529 10.71 -49.33 14.13
C LYS A 529 9.89 -48.67 13.02
N ALA A 530 10.22 -48.94 11.76
CA ALA A 530 9.46 -48.44 10.61
C ALA A 530 7.97 -48.83 10.71
N THR A 531 7.68 -50.10 10.99
CA THR A 531 6.31 -50.60 11.18
C THR A 531 5.59 -49.89 12.33
N ARG A 532 6.28 -49.55 13.42
CA ARG A 532 5.67 -48.84 14.56
C ARG A 532 5.27 -47.42 14.18
N GLU A 533 6.11 -46.69 13.47
CA GLU A 533 5.78 -45.32 13.05
C GLU A 533 4.63 -45.30 12.04
N LEU A 534 4.58 -46.23 11.08
CA LEU A 534 3.45 -46.35 10.15
C LEU A 534 2.13 -46.65 10.87
N LYS A 535 2.16 -47.48 11.93
CA LYS A 535 0.98 -47.71 12.77
C LYS A 535 0.55 -46.47 13.55
N ARG A 536 1.51 -45.65 14.01
CA ARG A 536 1.20 -44.37 14.67
C ARG A 536 0.55 -43.39 13.69
N MET A 537 1.05 -43.33 12.45
CA MET A 537 0.44 -42.55 11.38
C MET A 537 -0.99 -42.99 11.07
N LEU A 538 -1.26 -44.30 10.99
CA LEU A 538 -2.62 -44.85 10.78
C LEU A 538 -3.59 -44.59 11.95
N ALA A 539 -3.08 -44.26 13.13
CA ALA A 539 -3.90 -43.87 14.28
C ALA A 539 -4.28 -42.38 14.28
N LEU A 540 -3.73 -41.59 13.36
CA LEU A 540 -4.07 -40.18 13.15
C LEU A 540 -5.20 -40.05 12.11
N PRO A 541 -5.90 -38.89 12.06
CA PRO A 541 -6.89 -38.62 11.03
C PRO A 541 -6.34 -38.85 9.63
N ASP A 542 -7.15 -39.46 8.75
CA ASP A 542 -6.77 -39.71 7.36
C ASP A 542 -6.84 -38.41 6.54
N LEU A 543 -5.77 -37.63 6.64
CA LEU A 543 -5.54 -36.42 5.86
C LEU A 543 -4.39 -36.66 4.88
N TYR A 544 -4.35 -35.91 3.78
CA TYR A 544 -3.25 -35.93 2.80
C TYR A 544 -2.93 -37.32 2.19
N ASP A 545 -3.93 -38.20 2.09
CA ASP A 545 -3.75 -39.60 1.64
C ASP A 545 -2.71 -40.35 2.49
N SER A 546 -2.68 -40.04 3.79
CA SER A 546 -1.70 -40.57 4.73
C SER A 546 -1.89 -42.07 4.96
N HIS A 547 -3.13 -42.55 5.05
CA HIS A 547 -3.39 -43.98 5.28
C HIS A 547 -2.94 -44.82 4.09
N GLY A 548 -3.29 -44.42 2.86
CA GLY A 548 -2.86 -45.12 1.64
C GLY A 548 -1.34 -45.22 1.51
N ARG A 549 -0.62 -44.12 1.79
CA ARG A 549 0.85 -44.12 1.82
C ARG A 549 1.43 -45.05 2.87
N ALA A 550 0.84 -45.07 4.07
CA ALA A 550 1.31 -45.90 5.17
C ALA A 550 1.07 -47.40 4.92
N GLU A 551 -0.10 -47.77 4.40
CA GLU A 551 -0.46 -49.14 4.05
C GLU A 551 0.42 -49.70 2.94
N SER A 552 0.65 -48.91 1.89
CA SER A 552 1.55 -49.28 0.79
C SER A 552 2.96 -49.60 1.29
N MET A 553 3.52 -48.74 2.16
CA MET A 553 4.81 -48.96 2.79
C MET A 553 4.82 -50.21 3.69
N LEU A 554 3.77 -50.42 4.50
CA LEU A 554 3.64 -51.61 5.35
C LEU A 554 3.63 -52.90 4.53
N GLU A 555 2.95 -52.92 3.38
CA GLU A 555 2.94 -54.08 2.49
C GLU A 555 4.31 -54.33 1.87
N SER A 556 5.01 -53.27 1.43
CA SER A 556 6.39 -53.36 0.95
C SER A 556 7.31 -53.99 2.01
N LEU A 557 7.29 -53.49 3.25
CA LEU A 557 8.08 -54.03 4.36
C LEU A 557 7.76 -55.50 4.69
N ARG A 558 6.50 -55.92 4.56
CA ARG A 558 6.08 -57.33 4.76
C ARG A 558 6.67 -58.24 3.67
N LYS A 559 6.70 -57.77 2.42
CA LYS A 559 7.29 -58.52 1.29
C LYS A 559 8.80 -58.65 1.46
N GLU A 560 9.49 -57.57 1.81
CA GLU A 560 10.94 -57.57 2.08
C GLU A 560 11.35 -58.53 3.22
N LYS A 561 10.49 -58.70 4.23
CA LYS A 561 10.72 -59.64 5.32
C LYS A 561 10.51 -61.11 4.91
N LYS A 562 9.62 -61.39 3.95
CA LYS A 562 9.38 -62.76 3.45
C LYS A 562 10.45 -63.23 2.46
N SER A 563 11.21 -62.31 1.86
CA SER A 563 12.28 -62.60 0.89
C SER A 563 13.67 -62.75 1.52
N ARG A 564 13.80 -62.57 2.84
CA ARG A 564 15.01 -62.84 3.64
C ARG A 564 14.77 -64.09 4.47
#